data_AF-A0A383F4A6-F1
#
_entry.id   AF-A0A383F4A6-F1
#
_cell.length_a   1.000
_cell.length_b   1.000
_cell.length_c   1.000
_cell.angle_alpha   90.00
_cell.angle_beta   90.00
_cell.angle_gamma   90.00
#
_symmetry.space_group_name_H-M   'P 1'
#
loop_
_entity.id
_entity.type
_entity.pdbx_description
1 polymer ?
#
loop_
_entity_poly.entity_id
_entity_poly.type
_entity_poly.pdbx_seq_one_letter_code
_entity_poly.pdbx_strand_id
1 'polypeptide(L)'
;RMTVIIAGAIPLCLFIAVATMYFAGETLNLLTILGLVLCIGLLVDNSVVVAENIQRHYQAGLPRREACIKGVQEIGLAITTATLTTVVVFLPAVLVEGEMRFFMMRLALPVVVALLASLGVALVFIPLCVYLTLSMRKTATAAWPMQLADAARAWLGKMYDASFGRFNRWYNRALGFFLKRRLDLAFLMFVLLAATVFAFDKIGFAAQQEKDMASFHLSFRFPSRFTF
;
A
#
# COMPACT_ATOMS: atom_id res chain seq x y z
N ARG A 1 -10.81 8.97 15.14
CA ARG A 1 -11.81 7.88 15.01
C ARG A 1 -11.59 7.12 13.71
N MET A 2 -11.69 7.77 12.54
CA MET A 2 -11.40 7.14 11.23
C MET A 2 -10.01 6.51 11.17
N THR A 3 -8.97 7.20 11.67
CA THR A 3 -7.61 6.67 11.74
C THR A 3 -7.48 5.39 12.57
N VAL A 4 -8.30 5.22 13.62
CA VAL A 4 -8.28 4.02 14.47
C VAL A 4 -8.91 2.83 13.75
N ILE A 5 -9.98 3.08 12.99
CA ILE A 5 -10.62 2.05 12.15
C ILE A 5 -9.64 1.56 11.09
N ILE A 6 -8.96 2.49 10.41
CA ILE A 6 -7.94 2.18 9.39
C ILE A 6 -6.76 1.44 10.02
N ALA A 7 -6.25 1.91 11.16
CA ALA A 7 -5.16 1.25 11.86
C ALA A 7 -5.53 -0.16 12.32
N GLY A 8 -6.79 -0.39 12.73
CA GLY A 8 -7.32 -1.71 13.07
C GLY A 8 -7.55 -2.63 11.86
N ALA A 9 -7.74 -2.07 10.66
CA ALA A 9 -7.89 -2.86 9.44
C ALA A 9 -6.57 -3.54 9.01
N ILE A 10 -5.42 -2.93 9.28
CA ILE A 10 -4.10 -3.48 8.95
C ILE A 10 -3.87 -4.87 9.56
N PRO A 11 -3.92 -5.04 10.90
CA PRO A 11 -3.72 -6.36 11.51
C PRO A 11 -4.82 -7.34 11.13
N LEU A 12 -6.06 -6.87 10.91
CA LEU A 12 -7.15 -7.73 10.47
C LEU A 12 -6.88 -8.33 9.09
N CYS A 13 -6.45 -7.53 8.11
CA CYS A 13 -6.18 -8.06 6.78
C CYS A 13 -4.96 -8.99 6.77
N LEU A 14 -3.91 -8.67 7.52
CA LEU A 14 -2.75 -9.55 7.69
C LEU A 14 -3.16 -10.88 8.33
N PHE A 15 -4.03 -10.83 9.34
CA PHE A 15 -4.57 -12.04 9.96
C PHE A 15 -5.34 -12.90 8.95
N ILE A 16 -6.23 -12.29 8.16
CA ILE A 16 -6.96 -13.01 7.10
C ILE A 16 -5.97 -13.59 6.09
N ALA A 17 -4.96 -12.83 5.66
CA ALA A 17 -3.98 -13.29 4.69
C ALA A 17 -3.18 -14.51 5.20
N VAL A 18 -2.67 -14.44 6.43
CA VAL A 18 -1.95 -15.55 7.08
C VAL A 18 -2.86 -16.75 7.29
N ALA A 19 -4.12 -16.53 7.69
CA ALA A 19 -5.10 -17.61 7.81
C ALA A 19 -5.37 -18.30 6.47
N THR A 20 -5.57 -17.54 5.40
CA THR A 20 -5.75 -18.08 4.04
C THR A 20 -4.51 -18.85 3.58
N MET A 21 -3.30 -18.34 3.86
CA MET A 21 -2.06 -19.06 3.55
C MET A 21 -1.93 -20.37 4.33
N TYR A 22 -2.32 -20.38 5.61
CA TYR A 22 -2.34 -21.60 6.41
C TYR A 22 -3.24 -22.67 5.80
N PHE A 23 -4.45 -22.28 5.36
CA PHE A 23 -5.36 -23.20 4.66
C PHE A 23 -4.87 -23.61 3.27
N ALA A 24 -4.06 -22.78 2.62
CA ALA A 24 -3.40 -23.12 1.35
C ALA A 24 -2.18 -24.06 1.53
N GLY A 25 -1.82 -24.42 2.76
CA GLY A 25 -0.64 -25.27 3.06
C GLY A 25 0.69 -24.55 2.94
N GLU A 26 0.69 -23.21 2.90
CA GLU A 26 1.90 -22.40 2.82
C GLU A 26 2.56 -22.20 4.18
N THR A 27 3.88 -22.06 4.16
CA THR A 27 4.69 -21.88 5.37
C THR A 27 5.17 -20.44 5.50
N LEU A 28 5.21 -19.92 6.73
CA LEU A 28 5.83 -18.63 7.00
C LEU A 28 7.36 -18.78 6.95
N ASN A 29 7.92 -18.33 5.84
CA ASN A 29 9.36 -18.24 5.59
C ASN A 29 9.76 -16.79 5.30
N LEU A 30 11.06 -16.54 5.15
CA LEU A 30 11.59 -15.19 4.90
C LEU A 30 10.97 -14.53 3.66
N LEU A 31 10.76 -15.28 2.58
CA LEU A 31 10.20 -14.76 1.33
C LEU A 31 8.72 -14.43 1.48
N THR A 32 7.96 -15.28 2.18
CA THR A 32 6.55 -15.02 2.41
C THR A 32 6.33 -13.84 3.35
N ILE A 33 7.17 -13.70 4.38
CA ILE A 33 7.16 -12.55 5.28
C ILE A 33 7.51 -11.28 4.49
N LEU A 34 8.52 -11.33 3.63
CA LEU A 34 8.86 -10.23 2.74
C LEU A 34 7.67 -9.83 1.86
N GLY A 35 6.98 -10.80 1.26
CA GLY A 35 5.76 -10.56 0.48
C GLY A 35 4.65 -9.87 1.27
N LEU A 36 4.39 -10.34 2.49
CA LEU A 36 3.40 -9.72 3.39
C LEU A 36 3.79 -8.29 3.77
N VAL A 37 5.07 -8.04 4.09
CA VAL A 37 5.56 -6.69 4.45
C VAL A 37 5.44 -5.72 3.28
N LEU A 38 5.81 -6.15 2.06
CA LEU A 38 5.65 -5.33 0.85
C LEU A 38 4.19 -4.91 0.62
N CYS A 39 3.24 -5.77 1.01
CA CYS A 39 1.83 -5.49 0.81
C CYS A 39 1.21 -4.54 1.81
N ILE A 40 1.86 -4.23 2.93
CA ILE A 40 1.27 -3.39 3.98
C ILE A 40 0.85 -2.03 3.42
N GLY A 41 1.68 -1.42 2.55
CA GLY A 41 1.34 -0.16 1.89
C GLY A 41 0.10 -0.27 1.01
N LEU A 42 0.10 -1.26 0.12
CA LEU A 42 -1.00 -1.51 -0.83
C LEU A 42 -2.31 -1.89 -0.12
N LEU A 43 -2.21 -2.54 1.03
CA LEU A 43 -3.34 -3.01 1.83
C LEU A 43 -4.10 -1.86 2.50
N VAL A 44 -3.37 -0.85 2.96
CA VAL A 44 -3.95 0.32 3.63
C VAL A 44 -4.71 1.21 2.65
N ASP A 45 -4.23 1.31 1.41
CA ASP A 45 -4.79 2.20 0.39
C ASP A 45 -6.29 1.95 0.17
N ASN A 46 -6.70 0.69 -0.01
CA ASN A 46 -8.11 0.33 -0.21
C ASN A 46 -8.99 0.79 0.96
N SER A 47 -8.52 0.57 2.19
CA SER A 47 -9.27 0.93 3.41
C SER A 47 -9.35 2.44 3.61
N VAL A 48 -8.27 3.17 3.29
CA VAL A 48 -8.23 4.64 3.37
C VAL A 48 -9.18 5.26 2.36
N VAL A 49 -9.11 4.86 1.08
CA VAL A 49 -9.94 5.42 0.01
C VAL A 49 -11.43 5.22 0.30
N VAL A 50 -11.83 4.03 0.80
CA VAL A 50 -13.23 3.79 1.19
C VAL A 50 -13.65 4.64 2.38
N ALA A 51 -12.84 4.67 3.44
CA ALA A 51 -13.15 5.45 4.63
C ALA A 51 -13.26 6.95 4.32
N GLU A 52 -12.37 7.49 3.49
CA GLU A 52 -12.36 8.90 3.09
C GLU A 52 -13.57 9.24 2.23
N ASN A 53 -13.95 8.37 1.28
CA ASN A 53 -15.12 8.67 0.46
C ASN A 53 -16.43 8.66 1.26
N ILE A 54 -16.59 7.70 2.17
CA ILE A 54 -17.75 7.68 3.07
C ILE A 54 -17.79 8.95 3.92
N GLN A 55 -16.64 9.39 4.43
CA GLN A 55 -16.52 10.62 5.21
C GLN A 55 -16.87 11.86 4.38
N ARG A 56 -16.42 11.93 3.12
CA ARG A 56 -16.73 13.02 2.19
C ARG A 56 -18.23 13.14 1.96
N HIS A 57 -18.92 12.03 1.70
CA HIS A 57 -20.38 11.99 1.53
C HIS A 57 -21.12 12.35 2.82
N TYR A 58 -20.63 11.88 3.97
CA TYR A 58 -21.21 12.24 5.27
C TYR A 58 -21.06 13.74 5.56
N GLN A 59 -19.91 14.34 5.23
CA GLN A 59 -19.68 15.79 5.37
C GLN A 59 -20.52 16.63 4.39
N ALA A 60 -20.86 16.07 3.23
CA ALA A 60 -21.80 16.68 2.28
C ALA A 60 -23.25 16.68 2.77
N GLY A 61 -23.54 16.10 3.96
CA GLY A 61 -24.85 16.18 4.62
C GLY A 61 -25.71 14.92 4.46
N LEU A 62 -25.21 13.87 3.81
CA LEU A 62 -25.95 12.61 3.67
C LEU A 62 -26.10 11.89 5.01
N PRO A 63 -27.24 11.22 5.27
CA PRO A 63 -27.40 10.39 6.45
C PRO A 63 -26.40 9.22 6.41
N ARG A 64 -25.93 8.77 7.57
CA ARG A 64 -24.82 7.79 7.67
C ARG A 64 -24.96 6.58 6.76
N ARG A 65 -26.16 5.98 6.71
CA ARG A 65 -26.45 4.80 5.89
C ARG A 65 -26.27 5.10 4.41
N GLU A 66 -26.80 6.22 3.96
CA GLU A 66 -26.71 6.63 2.56
C GLU A 66 -25.29 7.05 2.19
N ALA A 67 -24.57 7.73 3.09
CA ALA A 67 -23.16 8.05 2.91
C ALA A 67 -22.29 6.80 2.76
N CYS A 68 -22.57 5.74 3.54
CA CYS A 68 -21.86 4.46 3.41
C CYS A 68 -22.17 3.78 2.06
N ILE A 69 -23.45 3.71 1.67
CA ILE A 69 -23.86 3.05 0.42
C ILE A 69 -23.30 3.80 -0.79
N LYS A 70 -23.54 5.11 -0.89
CA LYS A 70 -23.03 5.94 -2.00
C LYS A 70 -21.52 5.99 -2.02
N GLY A 71 -20.89 6.10 -0.84
CA GLY A 71 -19.45 6.12 -0.70
C GLY A 71 -18.78 4.85 -1.24
N VAL A 72 -19.35 3.67 -0.96
CA VAL A 72 -18.82 2.40 -1.49
C VAL A 72 -19.17 2.22 -2.97
N GLN A 73 -20.38 2.56 -3.40
CA GLN A 73 -20.81 2.38 -4.80
C GLN A 73 -20.00 3.22 -5.79
N GLU A 74 -19.59 4.43 -5.41
CA GLU A 74 -18.84 5.33 -6.29
C GLU A 74 -17.42 4.80 -6.60
N ILE A 75 -16.77 4.17 -5.63
CA ILE A 75 -15.35 3.76 -5.73
C ILE A 75 -15.15 2.25 -5.81
N GLY A 76 -16.17 1.45 -5.51
CA GLY A 76 -16.04 -0.01 -5.39
C GLY A 76 -15.47 -0.64 -6.66
N LEU A 77 -15.94 -0.19 -7.83
CA LEU A 77 -15.40 -0.65 -9.11
C LEU A 77 -13.95 -0.19 -9.32
N ALA A 78 -13.64 1.08 -9.03
CA ALA A 78 -12.30 1.62 -9.20
C ALA A 78 -11.25 0.88 -8.36
N ILE A 79 -11.55 0.62 -7.08
CA ILE A 79 -10.64 -0.08 -6.16
C ILE A 79 -10.50 -1.56 -6.52
N THR A 80 -11.61 -2.20 -6.93
CA THR A 80 -11.57 -3.60 -7.39
C THR A 80 -10.71 -3.74 -8.64
N THR A 81 -10.88 -2.85 -9.64
CA THR A 81 -10.06 -2.85 -10.85
C THR A 81 -8.60 -2.55 -10.55
N ALA A 82 -8.28 -1.58 -9.68
CA ALA A 82 -6.91 -1.27 -9.27
C ALA A 82 -6.23 -2.43 -8.51
N THR A 83 -7.00 -3.15 -7.68
CA THR A 83 -6.49 -4.34 -7.00
C THR A 83 -6.21 -5.46 -8.00
N LEU A 84 -7.12 -5.69 -8.95
CA LEU A 84 -6.95 -6.69 -10.01
C LEU A 84 -5.75 -6.40 -10.91
N THR A 85 -5.52 -5.16 -11.33
CA THR A 85 -4.33 -4.83 -12.12
C THR A 85 -3.05 -5.12 -11.36
N THR A 86 -3.04 -4.88 -10.04
CA THR A 86 -1.91 -5.21 -9.18
C THR A 86 -1.72 -6.73 -9.09
N VAL A 87 -2.79 -7.52 -8.96
CA VAL A 87 -2.72 -8.98 -9.01
C VAL A 87 -2.17 -9.48 -10.35
N VAL A 88 -2.54 -8.85 -11.46
CA VAL A 88 -2.05 -9.20 -12.81
C VAL A 88 -0.55 -8.96 -12.94
N VAL A 89 0.03 -7.95 -12.28
CA VAL A 89 1.49 -7.73 -12.25
C VAL A 89 2.24 -8.92 -11.67
N PHE A 90 1.63 -9.67 -10.75
CA PHE A 90 2.21 -10.88 -10.16
C PHE A 90 1.87 -12.18 -10.92
N LEU A 91 1.01 -12.13 -11.94
CA LEU A 91 0.66 -13.31 -12.73
C LEU A 91 1.87 -13.98 -13.42
N PRO A 92 2.86 -13.23 -13.97
CA PRO A 92 4.05 -13.83 -14.55
C PRO A 92 4.86 -14.69 -13.57
N ALA A 93 4.75 -14.45 -12.25
CA ALA A 93 5.46 -15.21 -11.23
C ALA A 93 5.12 -16.72 -11.28
N VAL A 94 3.91 -17.07 -11.72
CA VAL A 94 3.45 -18.46 -11.87
C VAL A 94 4.05 -19.13 -13.12
N LEU A 95 4.36 -18.33 -14.14
CA LEU A 95 4.90 -18.76 -15.44
C LEU A 95 6.42 -18.92 -15.45
N VAL A 96 7.12 -18.43 -14.42
CA VAL A 96 8.56 -18.60 -14.29
C VAL A 96 8.88 -20.09 -14.12
N GLU A 97 9.90 -20.57 -14.83
CA GLU A 97 10.38 -21.95 -14.77
C GLU A 97 11.69 -22.06 -13.96
N GLY A 98 12.04 -23.29 -13.56
CA GLY A 98 13.27 -23.58 -12.83
C GLY A 98 13.23 -23.22 -11.34
N GLU A 99 14.42 -23.13 -10.72
CA GLU A 99 14.55 -22.85 -9.28
C GLU A 99 13.95 -21.50 -8.88
N MET A 100 13.99 -20.51 -9.79
CA MET A 100 13.43 -19.17 -9.59
C MET A 100 11.91 -19.18 -9.38
N ARG A 101 11.20 -20.20 -9.89
CA ARG A 101 9.75 -20.36 -9.69
C ARG A 101 9.39 -20.48 -8.21
N PHE A 102 10.18 -21.25 -7.46
CA PHE A 102 9.95 -21.47 -6.04
C PHE A 102 10.04 -20.17 -5.25
N PHE A 103 11.04 -19.33 -5.55
CA PHE A 103 11.22 -18.03 -4.91
C PHE A 103 10.10 -17.05 -5.27
N MET A 104 9.77 -16.95 -6.56
CA MET A 104 8.74 -16.04 -7.06
C MET A 104 7.36 -16.39 -6.53
N MET A 105 6.98 -17.67 -6.50
CA MET A 105 5.67 -18.10 -6.01
C MET A 105 5.52 -17.83 -4.50
N ARG A 106 6.58 -18.05 -3.71
CA ARG A 106 6.59 -17.76 -2.26
C ARG A 106 6.56 -16.27 -1.94
N LEU A 107 6.93 -15.41 -2.88
CA LEU A 107 6.78 -13.96 -2.74
C LEU A 107 5.40 -13.47 -3.22
N ALA A 108 4.96 -13.97 -4.39
CA ALA A 108 3.76 -13.49 -5.08
C ALA A 108 2.45 -13.96 -4.43
N LEU A 109 2.38 -15.21 -3.96
CA LEU A 109 1.15 -15.76 -3.39
C LEU A 109 0.69 -14.99 -2.13
N PRO A 110 1.56 -14.71 -1.12
CA PRO A 110 1.18 -13.88 0.01
C PRO A 110 0.69 -12.49 -0.41
N VAL A 111 1.30 -11.91 -1.45
CA VAL A 111 0.94 -10.59 -1.95
C VAL A 111 -0.48 -10.58 -2.51
N VAL A 112 -0.76 -11.51 -3.42
CA VAL A 112 -2.09 -11.62 -4.05
C VAL A 112 -3.16 -11.91 -3.00
N VAL A 113 -2.89 -12.82 -2.07
CA VAL A 113 -3.83 -13.16 -0.99
C VAL A 113 -4.09 -11.96 -0.08
N ALA A 114 -3.05 -11.21 0.31
CA ALA A 114 -3.20 -10.02 1.15
C ALA A 114 -3.98 -8.90 0.45
N LEU A 115 -3.78 -8.70 -0.86
CA LEU A 115 -4.54 -7.73 -1.65
C LEU A 115 -6.02 -8.08 -1.76
N LEU A 116 -6.34 -9.35 -1.99
CA LEU A 116 -7.72 -9.83 -2.03
C LEU A 116 -8.39 -9.73 -0.65
N ALA A 117 -7.67 -10.07 0.42
CA ALA A 117 -8.14 -9.89 1.79
C ALA A 117 -8.41 -8.40 2.09
N SER A 118 -7.49 -7.50 1.68
CA SER A 118 -7.65 -6.05 1.82
C SER A 118 -8.91 -5.55 1.11
N LEU A 119 -9.14 -5.98 -0.13
CA LEU A 119 -10.32 -5.59 -0.89
C LEU A 119 -11.62 -6.00 -0.17
N GLY A 120 -11.68 -7.24 0.35
CA GLY A 120 -12.81 -7.72 1.13
C GLY A 120 -13.04 -6.89 2.40
N VAL A 121 -11.98 -6.61 3.16
CA VAL A 121 -12.06 -5.79 4.37
C VAL A 121 -12.49 -4.36 4.05
N ALA A 122 -11.96 -3.77 2.97
CA ALA A 122 -12.31 -2.41 2.55
C ALA A 122 -13.77 -2.28 2.12
N LEU A 123 -14.34 -3.29 1.45
CA LEU A 123 -15.73 -3.24 0.98
C LEU A 123 -16.76 -3.67 2.04
N VAL A 124 -16.37 -4.50 3.02
CA VAL A 124 -17.31 -5.05 4.01
C VAL A 124 -17.08 -4.49 5.41
N PHE A 125 -15.86 -4.60 5.92
CA PHE A 125 -15.54 -4.26 7.30
C PHE A 125 -15.47 -2.74 7.52
N ILE A 126 -14.82 -2.00 6.61
CA ILE A 126 -14.70 -0.53 6.74
C ILE A 126 -16.06 0.15 6.76
N PRO A 127 -17.01 -0.10 5.81
CA PRO A 127 -18.31 0.56 5.83
C PRO A 127 -19.11 0.21 7.09
N LEU A 128 -19.01 -1.03 7.58
CA LEU A 128 -19.64 -1.46 8.83
C LEU A 128 -19.09 -0.70 10.04
N CYS A 129 -17.77 -0.64 10.20
CA CYS A 129 -17.13 0.09 11.29
C CYS A 129 -17.41 1.59 11.24
N VAL A 130 -17.38 2.19 10.05
CA VAL A 130 -17.68 3.60 9.85
C VAL A 130 -19.15 3.90 10.18
N TYR A 131 -20.08 3.05 9.74
CA TYR A 131 -21.50 3.19 10.07
C TYR A 131 -21.78 3.16 11.59
N LEU A 132 -21.12 2.24 12.31
CA LEU A 132 -21.24 2.12 13.77
C LEU A 132 -20.59 3.29 14.51
N THR A 133 -19.49 3.83 13.99
CA THR A 133 -18.67 4.85 14.68
C THR A 133 -19.08 6.29 14.38
N LEU A 134 -19.62 6.54 13.19
CA LEU A 134 -20.21 7.84 12.87
C LEU A 134 -21.33 8.09 13.89
N SER A 135 -21.41 9.29 14.49
CA SER A 135 -22.52 9.65 15.38
C SER A 135 -23.70 10.21 14.56
N MET A 136 -24.94 10.05 15.01
CA MET A 136 -26.09 10.71 14.39
C MET A 136 -25.79 12.15 14.72
N ARG A 137 -25.87 13.02 13.72
CA ARG A 137 -25.54 14.44 13.85
C ARG A 137 -26.32 15.01 15.04
N LYS A 138 -25.73 14.94 16.23
CA LYS A 138 -26.09 15.74 17.38
C LYS A 138 -25.40 17.05 17.08
N THR A 139 -26.17 17.96 16.52
CA THR A 139 -25.95 19.39 16.77
C THR A 139 -25.71 19.53 18.28
N ALA A 140 -24.65 20.26 18.65
CA ALA A 140 -24.24 20.65 20.00
C ALA A 140 -23.15 19.82 20.72
N THR A 141 -21.97 20.44 20.76
CA THR A 141 -21.13 20.71 21.96
C THR A 141 -20.72 19.54 22.86
N ALA A 142 -19.56 18.93 22.56
CA ALA A 142 -18.77 18.27 23.60
C ALA A 142 -17.67 19.24 24.06
N ALA A 143 -17.88 19.85 25.22
CA ALA A 143 -16.96 20.77 25.87
C ALA A 143 -15.72 20.02 26.40
N TRP A 144 -14.68 19.94 25.58
CA TRP A 144 -13.29 19.91 26.06
C TRP A 144 -12.84 21.34 26.38
N PRO A 145 -11.80 21.58 27.20
CA PRO A 145 -11.33 22.93 27.51
C PRO A 145 -10.98 23.66 26.21
N MET A 146 -11.91 24.52 25.78
CA MET A 146 -12.06 25.06 24.43
C MET A 146 -10.81 25.85 24.00
N GLN A 147 -10.11 26.44 24.98
CA GLN A 147 -8.95 27.29 24.76
C GLN A 147 -7.71 26.55 24.23
N LEU A 148 -7.40 25.35 24.75
CA LEU A 148 -6.24 24.57 24.29
C LEU A 148 -6.49 23.87 22.95
N ALA A 149 -7.71 23.33 22.76
CA ALA A 149 -8.08 22.67 21.52
C ALA A 149 -8.17 23.66 20.34
N ASP A 150 -8.69 24.87 20.57
CA ASP A 150 -8.81 25.88 19.53
C ASP A 150 -7.46 26.53 19.21
N ALA A 151 -6.59 26.75 20.21
CA ALA A 151 -5.22 27.19 19.98
C ALA A 151 -4.39 26.15 19.23
N ALA A 152 -4.48 24.87 19.59
CA ALA A 152 -3.80 23.78 18.90
C ALA A 152 -4.29 23.62 17.45
N ARG A 153 -5.61 23.71 17.22
CA ARG A 153 -6.19 23.68 15.86
C ARG A 153 -5.79 24.89 15.02
N ALA A 154 -5.77 26.08 15.61
CA ALA A 154 -5.35 27.29 14.91
C ALA A 154 -3.85 27.27 14.57
N TRP A 155 -3.02 26.75 15.47
CA TRP A 155 -1.58 26.56 15.23
C TRP A 155 -1.32 25.48 14.18
N LEU A 156 -1.99 24.33 14.28
CA LEU A 156 -1.92 23.26 13.26
C LEU A 156 -2.45 23.73 11.90
N GLY A 157 -3.54 24.50 11.87
CA GLY A 157 -4.09 25.09 10.65
C GLY A 157 -3.14 26.09 10.02
N LYS A 158 -2.53 26.98 10.82
CA LYS A 158 -1.48 27.91 10.34
C LYS A 158 -0.25 27.18 9.82
N MET A 159 0.18 26.11 10.49
CA MET A 159 1.30 25.27 10.00
C MET A 159 0.94 24.52 8.72
N TYR A 160 -0.28 24.01 8.62
CA TYR A 160 -0.80 23.36 7.42
C TYR A 160 -0.85 24.34 6.24
N ASP A 161 -1.44 25.52 6.40
CA ASP A 161 -1.50 26.54 5.35
C ASP A 161 -0.12 27.10 5.01
N ALA A 162 0.78 27.20 5.99
CA ALA A 162 2.14 27.64 5.78
C ALA A 162 2.94 26.63 4.95
N SER A 163 2.89 25.33 5.25
CA SER A 163 3.64 24.31 4.51
C SER A 163 2.87 23.80 3.28
N PHE A 164 1.72 23.17 3.50
CA PHE A 164 0.90 22.54 2.45
C PHE A 164 0.31 23.59 1.50
N GLY A 165 -0.12 24.75 2.01
CA GLY A 165 -0.65 25.82 1.17
C GLY A 165 0.38 26.41 0.21
N ARG A 166 1.65 26.53 0.63
CA ARG A 166 2.76 26.93 -0.27
C ARG A 166 3.03 25.84 -1.32
N PHE A 167 3.07 24.58 -0.91
CA PHE A 167 3.29 23.45 -1.81
C PHE A 167 2.17 23.33 -2.86
N ASN A 168 0.91 23.41 -2.44
CA ASN A 168 -0.24 23.32 -3.33
C ASN A 168 -0.28 24.46 -4.37
N ARG A 169 0.07 25.70 -3.96
CA ARG A 169 0.20 26.82 -4.90
C ARG A 169 1.32 26.62 -5.91
N TRP A 170 2.45 26.07 -5.48
CA TRP A 170 3.56 25.74 -6.39
C TRP A 170 3.16 24.61 -7.35
N TYR A 171 2.53 23.55 -6.85
CA TYR A 171 2.02 22.44 -7.64
C TYR A 171 1.03 22.93 -8.71
N ASN A 172 0.02 23.72 -8.36
CA ASN A 172 -0.94 24.25 -9.32
C ASN A 172 -0.30 25.16 -10.38
N ARG A 173 0.74 25.92 -10.00
CA ARG A 173 1.48 26.76 -10.94
C ARG A 173 2.32 25.93 -11.91
N ALA A 174 3.01 24.90 -11.41
CA ALA A 174 3.75 23.95 -12.25
C ALA A 174 2.82 23.18 -13.18
N LEU A 175 1.71 22.68 -12.66
CA LEU A 175 0.66 21.98 -13.41
C LEU A 175 0.14 22.86 -14.55
N GLY A 176 -0.22 24.13 -14.26
CA GLY A 176 -0.66 25.08 -15.28
C GLY A 176 0.37 25.41 -16.35
N PHE A 177 1.67 25.36 -16.02
CA PHE A 177 2.76 25.54 -16.98
C PHE A 177 2.91 24.32 -17.90
N PHE A 178 2.90 23.11 -17.34
CA PHE A 178 3.08 21.87 -18.10
C PHE A 178 1.86 21.47 -18.93
N LEU A 179 0.63 21.77 -18.48
CA LEU A 179 -0.59 21.57 -19.27
C LEU A 179 -0.61 22.43 -20.54
N LYS A 180 -0.05 23.64 -20.50
CA LYS A 180 0.06 24.51 -21.68
C LYS A 180 1.17 24.06 -22.64
N ARG A 181 2.23 23.43 -22.14
CA ARG A 181 3.37 22.94 -22.91
C ARG A 181 3.43 21.40 -22.91
N ARG A 182 2.37 20.77 -23.44
CA ARG A 182 2.24 19.29 -23.48
C ARG A 182 3.42 18.58 -24.16
N LEU A 183 4.03 19.20 -25.17
CA LEU A 183 5.18 18.64 -25.88
C LEU A 183 6.43 18.59 -25.01
N ASP A 184 6.62 19.57 -24.13
CA ASP A 184 7.77 19.59 -23.22
C ASP A 184 7.62 18.58 -22.10
N LEU A 185 6.39 18.35 -21.64
CA LEU A 185 6.11 17.26 -20.70
C LEU A 185 6.36 15.89 -21.32
N ALA A 186 5.97 15.69 -22.59
CA ALA A 186 6.28 14.47 -23.32
C ALA A 186 7.79 14.30 -23.53
N PHE A 187 8.51 15.37 -23.89
CA PHE A 187 9.96 15.35 -24.03
C PHE A 187 10.66 15.05 -22.69
N LEU A 188 10.23 15.70 -21.60
CA LEU A 188 10.74 15.43 -20.26
C LEU A 188 10.52 13.96 -19.86
N MET A 189 9.32 13.41 -20.08
CA MET A 189 9.02 12.00 -19.81
C MET A 189 9.92 11.06 -20.63
N PHE A 190 10.16 11.38 -21.90
CA PHE A 190 11.04 10.60 -22.77
C PHE A 190 12.50 10.64 -22.30
N VAL A 191 13.01 11.81 -21.94
CA VAL A 191 14.36 11.98 -21.39
C VAL A 191 14.52 11.20 -20.09
N LEU A 192 13.51 11.23 -19.20
CA LEU A 192 13.53 10.51 -17.93
C LEU A 192 13.50 8.99 -18.14
N LEU A 193 12.73 8.52 -19.12
CA LEU A 193 12.72 7.11 -19.53
C LEU A 193 14.08 6.68 -20.11
N ALA A 194 14.66 7.48 -21.00
CA ALA A 194 15.99 7.21 -21.56
C ALA A 194 17.08 7.19 -20.49
N ALA A 195 17.02 8.12 -19.52
CA ALA A 195 17.93 8.15 -18.38
C ALA A 195 17.80 6.90 -17.51
N THR A 196 16.57 6.41 -17.29
CA THR A 196 16.32 5.18 -16.53
C THR A 196 16.91 3.96 -17.24
N VAL A 197 16.75 3.85 -18.57
CA VAL A 197 17.35 2.76 -19.37
C VAL A 197 18.87 2.83 -19.34
N PHE A 198 19.44 4.03 -19.47
CA PHE A 198 20.90 4.22 -19.40
C PHE A 198 21.47 3.89 -18.02
N ALA A 199 20.74 4.21 -16.95
CA ALA A 199 21.14 3.84 -15.60
C ALA A 199 21.07 2.32 -15.37
N PHE A 200 20.06 1.65 -15.94
CA PHE A 200 19.88 0.21 -15.81
C PHE A 200 21.08 -0.59 -16.36
N ASP A 201 21.63 -0.17 -17.50
CA ASP A 201 22.79 -0.82 -18.11
C ASP A 201 24.07 -0.73 -17.25
N LYS A 202 24.14 0.24 -16.34
CA LYS A 202 25.29 0.42 -15.44
C LYS A 202 25.18 -0.36 -14.14
N ILE A 203 24.05 -0.99 -13.85
CA ILE A 203 23.83 -1.75 -12.62
C ILE A 203 24.25 -3.20 -12.87
N GLY A 204 25.35 -3.62 -12.25
CA GLY A 204 25.81 -5.01 -12.32
C GLY A 204 24.84 -5.96 -11.61
N PHE A 205 24.48 -7.07 -12.26
CA PHE A 205 23.67 -8.11 -11.65
C PHE A 205 24.53 -9.00 -10.75
N ALA A 206 24.29 -8.95 -9.44
CA ALA A 206 24.84 -9.93 -8.51
C ALA A 206 23.92 -11.16 -8.48
N ALA A 207 24.41 -12.30 -8.98
CA ALA A 207 23.63 -13.54 -9.06
C ALA A 207 23.36 -14.20 -7.70
N GLN A 208 24.16 -13.89 -6.68
CA GLN A 208 24.04 -14.44 -5.34
C GLN A 208 24.16 -13.30 -4.33
N GLN A 209 23.17 -13.17 -3.44
CA GLN A 209 23.29 -12.28 -2.30
C GLN A 209 24.37 -12.88 -1.38
N GLU A 210 25.42 -12.10 -1.07
CA GLU A 210 26.39 -12.46 -0.03
C GLU A 210 25.63 -12.62 1.29
N LYS A 211 25.29 -13.86 1.63
CA LYS A 211 24.89 -14.20 2.99
C LYS A 211 26.17 -14.23 3.79
N ASP A 212 26.30 -13.34 4.77
CA ASP A 212 27.26 -13.48 5.85
C ASP A 212 26.99 -14.81 6.56
N MET A 213 27.59 -15.87 6.03
CA MET A 213 27.55 -17.18 6.66
C MET A 213 28.52 -17.12 7.82
N ALA A 214 28.00 -17.22 9.05
CA ALA A 214 28.80 -17.34 10.27
C ALA A 214 29.64 -18.64 10.34
N SER A 215 29.59 -19.45 9.28
CA SER A 215 30.32 -20.71 9.14
C SER A 215 31.17 -20.70 7.88
N PHE A 216 32.48 -20.88 8.03
CA PHE A 216 33.40 -21.09 6.91
C PHE A 216 33.61 -22.59 6.71
N HIS A 217 33.34 -23.10 5.51
CA HIS A 217 33.64 -24.47 5.14
C HIS A 217 35.06 -24.55 4.56
N LEU A 218 36.00 -25.07 5.35
CA LEU A 218 37.33 -25.45 4.87
C LEU A 218 37.27 -26.88 4.33
N SER A 219 37.40 -27.05 3.01
CA SER A 219 37.56 -28.37 2.40
C SER A 219 39.02 -28.60 2.05
N PHE A 220 39.61 -29.67 2.59
CA PHE A 220 40.93 -30.15 2.21
C PHE A 220 40.78 -31.29 1.21
N ARG A 221 41.32 -31.12 0.00
CA ARG A 221 41.34 -32.16 -1.03
C ARG A 221 42.73 -32.77 -1.07
N PHE A 222 42.90 -33.97 -0.50
CA PHE A 222 44.17 -34.67 -0.54
C PHE A 222 44.42 -35.34 -1.91
N PRO A 223 45.69 -35.47 -2.35
CA PRO A 223 46.03 -36.23 -3.54
C PRO A 223 45.65 -37.71 -3.42
N SER A 224 45.29 -38.37 -4.53
CA SER A 224 44.83 -39.76 -4.57
C SER A 224 45.84 -40.83 -4.11
N ARG A 225 47.06 -40.43 -3.72
CA ARG A 225 48.12 -41.30 -3.18
C ARG A 225 48.33 -41.15 -1.67
N PHE A 226 47.47 -40.40 -0.99
CA PHE A 226 47.48 -40.29 0.47
C PHE A 226 46.55 -41.36 1.06
N THR A 227 47.12 -42.49 1.47
CA THR A 227 46.48 -43.45 2.38
C THR A 227 47.03 -43.22 3.78
N PHE A 228 46.14 -43.21 4.78
CA PHE A 228 46.43 -43.02 6.20
C PHE A 228 47.52 -43.98 6.73
#